data_AF-A0A1Y4HQU0-F1
#
_entry.id   AF-A0A1Y4HQU0-F1
#
_cell.length_a   1.000
_cell.length_b   1.000
_cell.length_c   1.000
_cell.angle_alpha   90.00
_cell.angle_beta   90.00
_cell.angle_gamma   90.00
#
_symmetry.space_group_name_H-M   'P 1'
#
loop_
_entity.id
_entity.type
_entity.pdbx_description
1 polymer ?
#
loop_
_entity_poly.entity_id
_entity_poly.type
_entity_poly.pdbx_seq_one_letter_code
_entity_poly.pdbx_strand_id
1 'polypeptide(L)'
;MHPQSKAKLKSRLKALTGRSNGMGYERRKQKLNEYIRGWIGYYHLANMKRLLLETDEWLRRRIRMCIWKSWKNPKTRISNLIRCGIPKRKAHEWGYTRLGYWRIADSWITHSSMTNERLRVAGYPTLYDEYLKWYPK
;
A
#
# COMPACT_ATOMS: atom_id res chain seq x y z
N MET A 1 -21.34 10.38 -4.50
CA MET A 1 -20.91 9.50 -3.38
C MET A 1 -21.05 10.20 -2.04
N HIS A 2 -21.87 9.64 -1.15
CA HIS A 2 -22.11 10.20 0.18
C HIS A 2 -20.82 10.23 1.04
N PRO A 3 -20.53 11.30 1.80
CA PRO A 3 -19.31 11.43 2.61
C PRO A 3 -19.09 10.27 3.59
N GLN A 4 -20.16 9.74 4.18
CA GLN A 4 -20.11 8.63 5.14
C GLN A 4 -19.54 7.34 4.53
N SER A 5 -19.91 7.03 3.28
CA SER A 5 -19.37 5.86 2.57
C SER A 5 -17.87 6.00 2.29
N LYS A 6 -17.41 7.21 1.94
CA LYS A 6 -15.98 7.51 1.75
C LYS A 6 -15.19 7.33 3.05
N ALA A 7 -15.74 7.80 4.17
CA ALA A 7 -15.14 7.64 5.48
C ALA A 7 -15.06 6.16 5.90
N LYS A 8 -16.13 5.39 5.65
CA LYS A 8 -16.18 3.95 5.94
C LYS A 8 -15.14 3.17 5.13
N LEU A 9 -14.96 3.50 3.84
CA LEU A 9 -13.92 2.94 2.99
C LEU A 9 -12.52 3.15 3.59
N LYS A 10 -12.13 4.41 3.84
CA LYS A 10 -10.81 4.72 4.39
C LYS A 10 -10.60 4.10 5.76
N SER A 11 -11.61 4.10 6.64
CA SER A 11 -11.53 3.49 7.96
C SER A 11 -11.24 1.98 7.88
N ARG A 12 -11.97 1.26 7.02
CA ARG A 12 -11.78 -0.19 6.87
C ARG A 12 -10.42 -0.53 6.25
N LEU A 13 -10.01 0.20 5.20
CA LEU A 13 -8.67 0.06 4.62
C LEU A 13 -7.57 0.33 5.65
N LYS A 14 -7.74 1.35 6.51
CA LYS A 14 -6.80 1.68 7.59
C LYS A 14 -6.62 0.52 8.56
N ALA A 15 -7.71 -0.15 8.93
CA ALA A 15 -7.69 -1.30 9.84
C ALA A 15 -6.97 -2.52 9.20
N LEU A 16 -7.25 -2.81 7.93
CA LEU A 16 -6.61 -3.91 7.19
C LEU A 16 -5.11 -3.68 6.99
N THR A 17 -4.72 -2.43 6.78
CA THR A 17 -3.31 -1.98 6.69
C THR A 17 -2.78 -1.44 8.03
N GLY A 18 -3.26 -1.98 9.15
CA GLY A 18 -2.67 -1.74 10.46
C GLY A 18 -1.25 -2.29 10.52
N ARG A 19 -0.26 -1.46 10.86
CA ARG A 19 1.16 -1.89 10.90
C ARG A 19 1.48 -2.87 12.03
N SER A 20 0.64 -2.94 13.06
CA SER A 20 0.85 -3.75 14.27
C SER A 20 -0.16 -4.89 14.43
N ASN A 21 -0.95 -5.21 13.40
CA ASN A 21 -2.02 -6.22 13.51
C ASN A 21 -1.53 -7.67 13.33
N GLY A 22 -0.21 -7.92 13.33
CA GLY A 22 0.38 -9.26 13.18
C GLY A 22 0.13 -9.94 11.82
N MET A 23 -0.52 -9.27 10.88
CA MET A 23 -0.94 -9.87 9.62
C MET A 23 0.24 -10.00 8.65
N GLY A 24 0.48 -11.23 8.17
CA GLY A 24 1.42 -11.51 7.08
C GLY A 24 1.02 -10.88 5.75
N TYR A 25 1.94 -10.86 4.78
CA TYR A 25 1.72 -10.19 3.49
C TYR A 25 0.55 -10.79 2.72
N GLU A 26 0.50 -12.12 2.57
CA GLU A 26 -0.55 -12.80 1.81
C GLU A 26 -1.94 -12.59 2.40
N ARG A 27 -2.07 -12.78 3.72
CA ARG A 27 -3.35 -12.52 4.41
C ARG A 27 -3.80 -11.06 4.26
N ARG A 28 -2.86 -10.10 4.24
CA ARG A 28 -3.19 -8.68 4.01
C ARG A 28 -3.66 -8.42 2.58
N LYS A 29 -2.97 -8.97 1.58
CA LYS A 29 -3.38 -8.87 0.17
C LYS A 29 -4.77 -9.46 -0.02
N GLN A 30 -5.00 -10.67 0.49
CA GLN A 30 -6.30 -11.34 0.43
C GLN A 30 -7.41 -10.48 1.03
N LYS A 31 -7.25 -10.02 2.28
CA LYS A 31 -8.29 -9.22 2.95
C LYS A 31 -8.54 -7.87 2.27
N LEU A 32 -7.50 -7.25 1.72
CA LEU A 32 -7.66 -6.04 0.92
C LEU A 32 -8.43 -6.33 -0.37
N ASN A 33 -8.11 -7.43 -1.05
CA ASN A 33 -8.75 -7.79 -2.31
C ASN A 33 -10.24 -8.10 -2.12
N GLU A 34 -10.56 -8.96 -1.14
CA GLU A 34 -11.94 -9.26 -0.74
C GLU A 34 -12.76 -7.99 -0.47
N TYR A 35 -12.18 -7.07 0.30
CA TYR A 35 -12.87 -5.83 0.67
C TYR A 35 -13.02 -4.86 -0.50
N ILE A 36 -11.96 -4.64 -1.28
CA ILE A 36 -11.98 -3.73 -2.43
C ILE A 36 -12.95 -4.23 -3.49
N ARG A 37 -12.93 -5.53 -3.82
CA ARG A 37 -13.85 -6.14 -4.78
C ARG A 37 -15.31 -5.97 -4.35
N GLY A 38 -15.64 -6.27 -3.09
CA GLY A 38 -17.00 -6.07 -2.59
C GLY A 38 -17.43 -4.61 -2.59
N TRP A 39 -16.55 -3.70 -2.18
CA TRP A 39 -16.86 -2.27 -2.14
C TRP A 39 -17.07 -1.69 -3.55
N ILE A 40 -16.17 -1.99 -4.48
CA ILE A 40 -16.31 -1.55 -5.89
C ILE A 40 -17.54 -2.19 -6.52
N GLY A 41 -17.79 -3.49 -6.32
CA GLY A 41 -18.98 -4.16 -6.85
C GLY A 41 -20.28 -3.49 -6.40
N TYR A 42 -20.36 -3.01 -5.16
CA TYR A 42 -21.53 -2.28 -4.69
C TYR A 42 -21.64 -0.85 -5.24
N TYR A 43 -20.50 -0.18 -5.44
CA TYR A 43 -20.44 1.27 -5.69
C TYR A 43 -20.06 1.65 -7.13
N HIS A 44 -19.81 0.68 -8.03
CA HIS A 44 -19.24 0.91 -9.37
C HIS A 44 -20.04 1.91 -10.22
N LEU A 45 -21.37 1.92 -10.14
CA LEU A 45 -22.23 2.82 -10.92
C LEU A 45 -22.06 4.32 -10.61
N ALA A 46 -21.41 4.66 -9.50
CA ALA A 46 -21.19 6.06 -9.14
C ALA A 46 -19.91 6.63 -9.78
N ASN A 47 -19.95 7.92 -10.15
CA ASN A 47 -18.75 8.63 -10.57
C ASN A 47 -17.79 8.84 -9.37
N MET A 48 -16.76 7.99 -9.29
CA MET A 48 -15.81 7.98 -8.17
C MET A 48 -14.34 7.89 -8.58
N LYS A 49 -14.01 8.04 -9.87
CA LYS A 49 -12.63 7.91 -10.39
C LYS A 49 -11.60 8.66 -9.56
N ARG A 50 -11.82 9.95 -9.32
CA ARG A 50 -10.91 10.80 -8.51
C ARG A 50 -10.73 10.26 -7.09
N LEU A 51 -11.84 9.86 -6.44
CA LEU A 51 -11.81 9.28 -5.10
C LEU A 51 -10.97 7.99 -5.05
N LEU A 52 -11.10 7.13 -6.06
CA LEU A 52 -10.36 5.86 -6.11
C LEU A 52 -8.87 6.11 -6.24
N LEU A 53 -8.45 7.01 -7.15
CA LEU A 53 -7.05 7.36 -7.37
C LEU A 53 -6.40 7.95 -6.10
N GLU A 54 -7.06 8.92 -5.46
CA GLU A 54 -6.59 9.52 -4.20
C GLU A 54 -6.51 8.48 -3.06
N THR A 55 -7.47 7.55 -3.01
CA THR A 55 -7.49 6.48 -2.00
C THR A 55 -6.39 5.46 -2.26
N ASP A 56 -6.12 5.14 -3.52
CA ASP A 56 -5.07 4.23 -3.95
C ASP A 56 -3.67 4.76 -3.62
N GLU A 57 -3.41 6.06 -3.81
CA GLU A 57 -2.15 6.69 -3.39
C GLU A 57 -1.92 6.57 -1.89
N TRP A 58 -2.94 6.91 -1.10
CA TRP A 58 -2.91 6.78 0.34
C TRP A 58 -2.74 5.32 0.78
N LEU A 59 -3.41 4.37 0.12
CA LEU A 59 -3.33 2.94 0.41
C LEU A 59 -1.93 2.39 0.11
N ARG A 60 -1.32 2.75 -1.01
CA ARG A 60 0.06 2.36 -1.35
C ARG A 60 1.06 2.84 -0.31
N ARG A 61 0.95 4.08 0.18
CA ARG A 61 1.78 4.57 1.29
C ARG A 61 1.61 3.72 2.56
N ARG A 62 0.37 3.31 2.90
CA ARG A 62 0.13 2.40 4.03
C ARG A 62 0.75 1.02 3.83
N ILE A 63 0.68 0.48 2.62
CA ILE A 63 1.31 -0.80 2.29
C ILE A 63 2.83 -0.70 2.45
N ARG A 64 3.48 0.34 1.91
CA ARG A 64 4.92 0.60 2.12
C ARG A 64 5.28 0.68 3.59
N MET A 65 4.46 1.35 4.39
CA MET A 65 4.63 1.43 5.83
C MET A 65 4.58 0.04 6.48
N CYS A 66 3.62 -0.81 6.11
CA CYS A 66 3.52 -2.18 6.60
C CYS A 66 4.75 -3.01 6.21
N ILE A 67 5.19 -2.94 4.95
CA ILE A 67 6.38 -3.64 4.46
C ILE A 67 7.62 -3.21 5.25
N TRP A 68 7.82 -1.89 5.40
CA TRP A 68 8.94 -1.34 6.16
C TRP A 68 8.93 -1.77 7.64
N LYS A 69 7.74 -1.83 8.26
CA LYS A 69 7.59 -2.31 9.63
C LYS A 69 7.95 -3.80 9.75
N SER A 70 7.57 -4.61 8.77
CA SER A 70 7.93 -6.03 8.69
C SER A 70 9.44 -6.22 8.53
N TRP A 71 10.16 -5.29 7.91
CA TRP A 71 11.63 -5.23 7.93
C TRP A 71 12.10 -4.70 9.30
N LYS A 72 11.84 -5.48 10.36
CA LYS A 72 11.98 -5.10 11.76
C LYS A 72 13.38 -4.55 12.09
N ASN A 73 14.42 -5.24 11.61
CA ASN A 73 15.81 -4.98 11.99
C ASN A 73 16.55 -4.20 10.89
N PRO A 74 17.50 -3.30 11.25
CA PRO A 74 18.30 -2.55 10.29
C PRO A 74 19.00 -3.43 9.24
N LYS A 75 19.60 -4.54 9.67
CA LYS A 75 20.26 -5.51 8.75
C LYS A 75 19.29 -6.04 7.68
N THR A 76 18.06 -6.37 8.07
CA THR A 76 17.02 -6.84 7.15
C THR A 76 16.60 -5.73 6.18
N ARG A 77 16.46 -4.49 6.65
CA ARG A 77 16.16 -3.34 5.79
C ARG A 77 17.26 -3.14 4.75
N ILE A 78 18.52 -3.16 5.16
CA ILE A 78 19.67 -2.99 4.27
C ILE A 78 19.67 -4.08 3.20
N SER A 79 19.55 -5.35 3.61
CA SER A 79 19.53 -6.48 2.67
C SER A 79 18.37 -6.37 1.66
N ASN A 80 17.16 -6.07 2.14
CA ASN A 80 16.01 -5.91 1.25
C ASN A 80 16.12 -4.69 0.34
N LEU A 81 16.67 -3.57 0.82
CA LEU A 81 16.92 -2.39 -0.02
C LEU A 81 17.90 -2.71 -1.14
N ILE A 82 18.99 -3.41 -0.84
CA ILE A 82 19.98 -3.85 -1.85
C ILE A 82 19.32 -4.80 -2.86
N ARG A 83 18.52 -5.76 -2.39
CA ARG A 83 17.73 -6.65 -3.26
C ARG A 83 16.75 -5.88 -4.16
N CYS A 84 16.23 -4.77 -3.67
CA CYS A 84 15.40 -3.85 -4.44
C CYS A 84 16.20 -2.93 -5.40
N GLY A 85 17.52 -3.09 -5.53
CA GLY A 85 18.37 -2.31 -6.43
C GLY A 85 18.87 -0.98 -5.85
N ILE A 86 18.71 -0.75 -4.55
CA ILE A 86 19.27 0.44 -3.91
C ILE A 86 20.78 0.26 -3.71
N PRO A 87 21.62 1.24 -4.11
CA PRO A 87 23.06 1.16 -3.89
C PRO A 87 23.41 0.92 -2.42
N LYS A 88 24.40 0.04 -2.16
CA LYS A 88 24.78 -0.40 -0.80
C LYS A 88 24.96 0.76 0.17
N ARG A 89 25.66 1.83 -0.23
CA ARG A 89 25.87 3.03 0.59
C ARG A 89 24.54 3.64 1.07
N LYS A 90 23.59 3.84 0.15
CA LYS A 90 22.25 4.38 0.46
C LYS A 90 21.42 3.40 1.28
N ALA A 91 21.52 2.11 1.00
CA ALA A 91 20.84 1.10 1.80
C ALA A 91 21.29 1.15 3.27
N HIS A 92 22.59 1.33 3.53
CA HIS A 92 23.13 1.50 4.88
C HIS A 92 22.64 2.80 5.55
N GLU A 93 22.71 3.95 4.87
CA GLU A 93 22.20 5.23 5.38
C GLU A 93 20.73 5.13 5.83
N TRP A 94 19.88 4.52 4.99
CA TRP A 94 18.45 4.43 5.25
C TRP A 94 18.04 3.25 6.14
N GLY A 95 18.83 2.18 6.22
CA GLY A 95 18.55 1.02 7.08
C GLY A 95 18.52 1.38 8.56
N TYR A 96 19.38 2.30 8.98
CA TYR A 96 19.49 2.81 10.36
C TYR A 96 18.70 4.10 10.62
N THR A 97 17.85 4.51 9.67
CA THR A 97 17.06 5.74 9.81
C THR A 97 16.23 5.75 11.09
N ARG A 98 16.20 6.91 11.77
CA ARG A 98 15.35 7.19 12.94
C ARG A 98 14.00 7.79 12.55
N LEU A 99 13.70 7.89 11.25
CA LEU A 99 12.44 8.44 10.76
C LEU A 99 11.25 7.55 11.14
N GLY A 100 10.14 8.17 11.52
CA GLY A 100 8.90 7.47 11.83
C GLY A 100 8.31 6.72 10.63
N TYR A 101 7.57 5.65 10.89
CA TYR A 101 7.02 4.74 9.87
C TYR A 101 6.18 5.42 8.78
N TRP A 102 5.42 6.47 9.14
CA TRP A 102 4.61 7.20 8.16
C TRP A 102 5.45 8.12 7.28
N ARG A 103 6.53 8.70 7.83
CA ARG A 103 7.46 9.58 7.12
C ARG A 103 8.33 8.79 6.14
N ILE A 104 8.87 7.65 6.58
CA ILE A 104 9.69 6.79 5.71
C ILE A 104 8.89 6.24 4.53
N ALA A 105 7.61 5.88 4.72
CA ALA A 105 6.76 5.33 3.67
C ALA A 105 6.44 6.30 2.51
N ASP A 106 6.81 7.57 2.66
CA ASP A 106 6.65 8.63 1.66
C ASP A 106 7.99 9.19 1.17
N SER A 107 9.08 8.59 1.60
CA SER A 107 10.42 9.03 1.20
C SER A 107 10.84 8.37 -0.11
N TRP A 108 11.77 9.02 -0.82
CA TRP A 108 12.29 8.54 -2.09
C TRP A 108 12.85 7.10 -1.99
N ILE A 109 13.40 6.69 -0.84
CA ILE A 109 13.94 5.33 -0.66
C ILE A 109 12.85 4.28 -0.85
N THR A 110 11.67 4.51 -0.28
CA THR A 110 10.54 3.57 -0.36
C THR A 110 9.80 3.67 -1.68
N HIS A 111 9.71 4.86 -2.28
CA HIS A 111 9.17 5.01 -3.63
C HIS A 111 10.06 4.32 -4.68
N SER A 112 11.39 4.33 -4.49
CA SER A 112 12.36 3.66 -5.38
C SER A 112 12.43 2.15 -5.12
N SER A 113 12.41 1.71 -3.86
CA SER A 113 12.51 0.29 -3.52
C SER A 113 11.18 -0.45 -3.68
N MET A 114 10.06 0.20 -3.36
CA MET A 114 8.68 -0.33 -3.42
C MET A 114 7.84 0.53 -4.38
N THR A 115 8.24 0.52 -5.65
CA THR A 115 7.53 1.25 -6.72
C THR A 115 6.07 0.80 -6.83
N ASN A 116 5.22 1.65 -7.40
CA ASN A 116 3.81 1.31 -7.63
C ASN A 116 3.68 0.00 -8.44
N GLU A 117 4.55 -0.17 -9.43
CA GLU A 117 4.59 -1.37 -10.27
C GLU A 117 5.03 -2.61 -9.50
N ARG A 118 6.06 -2.52 -8.66
CA ARG A 118 6.46 -3.65 -7.79
C ARG A 118 5.35 -4.05 -6.84
N LEU A 119 4.60 -3.09 -6.29
CA LEU A 119 3.44 -3.40 -5.44
C LEU A 119 2.34 -4.10 -6.24
N ARG A 120 2.08 -3.66 -7.47
CA ARG A 120 1.10 -4.29 -8.38
C ARG A 120 1.50 -5.72 -8.74
N VAL A 121 2.74 -5.92 -9.18
CA VAL A 121 3.31 -7.25 -9.51
C VAL A 121 3.31 -8.17 -8.29
N ALA A 122 3.56 -7.64 -7.09
CA ALA A 122 3.47 -8.40 -5.84
C ALA A 122 2.02 -8.80 -5.46
N GLY A 123 1.01 -8.36 -6.21
CA GLY A 123 -0.39 -8.73 -5.99
C GLY A 123 -1.13 -7.86 -4.96
N TYR A 124 -0.66 -6.64 -4.69
CA TYR A 124 -1.46 -5.69 -3.90
C TYR A 124 -2.60 -5.13 -4.77
N PRO A 125 -3.86 -5.20 -4.31
CA PRO A 125 -5.00 -4.71 -5.07
C PRO A 125 -5.02 -3.18 -5.09
N THR A 126 -5.50 -2.63 -6.20
CA THR A 126 -5.78 -1.20 -6.39
C THR A 126 -7.26 -1.04 -6.67
N LEU A 127 -7.88 -0.04 -6.04
CA LEU A 127 -9.29 0.25 -6.20
C LEU A 127 -9.62 0.62 -7.65
N TYR A 128 -8.74 1.37 -8.31
CA TYR A 128 -8.97 1.82 -9.68
C TYR A 128 -8.92 0.67 -10.69
N ASP A 129 -7.96 -0.26 -10.57
CA ASP A 129 -7.92 -1.44 -11.46
C ASP A 129 -9.19 -2.30 -11.29
N GLU A 130 -9.70 -2.46 -10.06
CA GLU A 130 -10.94 -3.20 -9.83
C GLU A 130 -12.17 -2.47 -10.41
N TYR A 131 -12.18 -1.14 -10.36
CA TYR A 131 -13.23 -0.32 -10.96
C TYR A 131 -13.26 -0.44 -12.48
N LEU A 132 -12.09 -0.45 -13.13
CA LEU A 132 -11.99 -0.57 -14.59
C LEU A 132 -12.55 -1.90 -15.12
N LYS A 133 -12.59 -2.97 -14.32
CA LYS A 133 -13.20 -4.24 -14.73
C LYS A 133 -14.70 -4.15 -15.03
N TRP A 134 -15.39 -3.16 -14.45
CA TRP A 134 -16.82 -2.91 -14.70
C TRP A 134 -17.07 -2.05 -15.94
N TYR A 135 -16.02 -1.44 -16.49
CA TYR A 135 -16.07 -0.60 -17.68
C TYR A 135 -15.01 -1.07 -18.69
N PRO A 136 -15.16 -2.30 -19.23
CA PRO A 136 -14.25 -2.76 -20.28
C PRO A 136 -14.33 -1.80 -21.47
N LYS A 137 -13.15 -1.46 -22.01
CA LYS A 137 -13.03 -0.64 -23.22
C LYS A 137 -13.54 -1.42 -24.44
#